data_AF-A0AAD3DC17-F1
#
_entry.id   AF-A0AAD3DC17-F1
#
_cell.length_a   1.000
_cell.length_b   1.000
_cell.length_c   1.000
_cell.angle_alpha   90.00
_cell.angle_beta   90.00
_cell.angle_gamma   90.00
#
_symmetry.space_group_name_H-M   'P 1'
#
loop_
_entity.id
_entity.type
_entity.pdbx_description
1 polymer ?
#
loop_
_entity_poly.entity_id
_entity_poly.type
_entity_poly.pdbx_seq_one_letter_code
_entity_poly.pdbx_strand_id
1 'polypeptide(L)'
;MGVKINATSIAKPFRDDIKRQIEELKKSGLEAPLLVGLLANNDPAAKQYAEWTGKACRADGLRYELREIADPIDVEAALEEANNDPKVHGIIVYYPIFGQVESFSGASQDDYLRDSISYKCDVEGLCHSYRTNLYKNVRFLDYPNNTQKCVLPCTALSVVKILESCPGCYDKSQPVGKHMSGKIVTVINRSEIVGRPLAAMLANDGADVYSVDIHSIYLFRGGRLQKVENETVESLVRKSNIVVTGVPTKSYRLPTDWIQPNTTVVNVASFKNVDEEALLKIEGVTYVPMVGKVTVAMLERNLMRLYFNFHHPDRRLKQIGADIKNGVVAVNPWYGNPMQLYTAFVATAILGMLVAKK
;
A
#
# COMPACT_ATOMS: atom_id res chain seq x y z
N MET A 1 13.91 -26.90 14.36
CA MET A 1 12.57 -26.85 13.74
C MET A 1 12.32 -25.44 13.24
N GLY A 2 11.48 -25.28 12.22
CA GLY A 2 11.09 -23.96 11.70
C GLY A 2 10.18 -23.20 12.65
N VAL A 3 10.04 -21.89 12.41
CA VAL A 3 9.25 -20.97 13.24
C VAL A 3 8.16 -20.32 12.40
N LYS A 4 6.94 -20.29 12.94
CA LYS A 4 5.82 -19.57 12.37
C LYS A 4 5.73 -18.16 12.94
N ILE A 5 5.68 -17.16 12.07
CA ILE A 5 5.58 -15.75 12.45
C ILE A 5 4.12 -15.28 12.36
N ASN A 6 3.66 -14.62 13.41
CA ASN A 6 2.32 -14.04 13.48
C ASN A 6 2.33 -12.60 12.95
N ALA A 7 1.74 -12.36 11.78
CA ALA A 7 1.57 -11.03 11.19
C ALA A 7 0.89 -9.99 12.12
N THR A 8 0.17 -10.44 13.16
CA THR A 8 -0.45 -9.53 14.15
C THR A 8 0.57 -8.71 14.93
N SER A 9 1.68 -9.33 15.36
CA SER A 9 2.72 -8.61 16.12
C SER A 9 3.45 -7.60 15.26
N ILE A 10 3.62 -7.91 13.97
CA ILE A 10 4.23 -7.01 12.97
C ILE A 10 3.32 -5.81 12.67
N ALA A 11 2.00 -6.03 12.57
CA ALA A 11 1.04 -4.95 12.30
C ALA A 11 0.88 -3.97 13.49
N LYS A 12 1.02 -4.46 14.73
CA LYS A 12 0.78 -3.70 15.96
C LYS A 12 1.47 -2.33 16.02
N PRO A 13 2.80 -2.19 15.84
CA PRO A 13 3.47 -0.89 15.94
C PRO A 13 2.94 0.13 14.92
N PHE A 14 2.55 -0.30 13.71
CA PHE A 14 1.98 0.60 12.72
C PHE A 14 0.59 1.08 13.13
N ARG A 15 -0.25 0.19 13.66
CA ARG A 15 -1.59 0.54 14.15
C ARG A 15 -1.54 1.47 15.36
N ASP A 16 -0.60 1.23 16.28
CA ASP A 16 -0.39 2.11 17.44
C ASP A 16 0.05 3.52 16.99
N ASP A 17 0.87 3.61 15.95
CA ASP A 17 1.30 4.88 15.34
C ASP A 17 0.13 5.65 14.69
N ILE A 18 -0.72 4.93 13.94
CA ILE A 18 -1.95 5.49 13.32
C ILE A 18 -2.89 6.04 14.39
N LYS A 19 -3.14 5.27 15.46
CA LYS A 19 -3.98 5.71 16.59
C LYS A 19 -3.44 6.99 17.20
N ARG A 20 -2.13 7.08 17.42
CA ARG A 20 -1.51 8.29 17.98
C ARG A 20 -1.75 9.50 17.09
N GLN A 21 -1.54 9.37 15.77
CA GLN A 21 -1.77 10.46 14.81
C GLN A 21 -3.26 10.89 14.80
N ILE A 22 -4.19 9.95 14.90
CA ILE A 22 -5.63 10.24 14.95
C ILE A 22 -6.00 10.99 16.23
N GLU A 23 -5.43 10.62 17.37
CA GLU A 23 -5.63 11.35 18.62
C GLU A 23 -5.07 12.78 18.56
N GLU A 24 -3.95 12.98 17.84
CA GLU A 24 -3.39 14.32 17.58
C GLU A 24 -4.33 15.18 16.69
N LEU A 25 -4.94 14.58 15.66
CA LEU A 25 -5.95 15.25 14.83
C LEU A 25 -7.16 15.68 15.66
N LYS A 26 -7.69 14.77 16.48
CA LYS A 26 -8.83 15.07 17.38
C LYS A 26 -8.52 16.20 18.35
N LYS A 27 -7.33 16.21 18.96
CA LYS A 27 -6.88 17.30 19.85
C LYS A 27 -6.80 18.64 19.14
N SER A 28 -6.51 18.62 17.84
CA SER A 28 -6.48 19.80 16.97
C SER A 28 -7.88 20.18 16.43
N GLY A 29 -8.94 19.51 16.88
CA GLY A 29 -10.31 19.75 16.43
C GLY A 29 -10.61 19.24 15.01
N LEU A 30 -9.77 18.36 14.47
CA LEU A 30 -9.92 17.78 13.13
C LEU A 30 -10.58 16.40 13.19
N GLU A 31 -11.42 16.10 12.19
CA GLU A 31 -11.99 14.78 12.01
C GLU A 31 -10.94 13.77 11.54
N ALA A 32 -11.11 12.50 11.93
CA ALA A 32 -10.30 11.43 11.39
C ALA A 32 -10.52 11.26 9.86
N PRO A 33 -9.50 10.84 9.10
CA PRO A 33 -9.64 10.57 7.68
C PRO A 33 -10.73 9.52 7.39
N LEU A 34 -11.41 9.70 6.26
CA LEU A 34 -12.44 8.79 5.74
C LEU A 34 -11.89 7.95 4.60
N LEU A 35 -11.97 6.62 4.78
CA LEU A 35 -11.78 5.63 3.73
C LEU A 35 -13.14 5.19 3.18
N VAL A 36 -13.33 5.30 1.87
CA VAL A 36 -14.48 4.73 1.16
C VAL A 36 -14.05 3.43 0.47
N GLY A 37 -14.77 2.35 0.73
CA GLY A 37 -14.66 1.09 0.01
C GLY A 37 -15.75 0.95 -1.05
N LEU A 38 -15.38 0.57 -2.26
CA LEU A 38 -16.32 0.26 -3.35
C LEU A 38 -16.35 -1.26 -3.57
N LEU A 39 -17.49 -1.88 -3.29
CA LEU A 39 -17.72 -3.31 -3.48
C LEU A 39 -18.80 -3.50 -4.54
N ALA A 40 -18.41 -4.03 -5.70
CA ALA A 40 -19.29 -4.24 -6.85
C ALA A 40 -19.30 -5.70 -7.34
N ASN A 41 -19.04 -6.65 -6.44
CA ASN A 41 -19.10 -8.08 -6.74
C ASN A 41 -19.82 -8.85 -5.63
N ASN A 42 -20.28 -10.05 -5.97
CA ASN A 42 -20.98 -10.95 -5.05
C ASN A 42 -20.05 -12.01 -4.42
N ASP A 43 -18.72 -11.82 -4.47
CA ASP A 43 -17.78 -12.78 -3.88
C ASP A 43 -17.83 -12.69 -2.34
N PRO A 44 -18.22 -13.76 -1.62
CA PRO A 44 -18.24 -13.77 -0.17
C PRO A 44 -16.87 -13.43 0.46
N ALA A 45 -15.77 -13.78 -0.21
CA ALA A 45 -14.42 -13.48 0.26
C ALA A 45 -14.12 -11.98 0.17
N ALA A 46 -14.53 -11.31 -0.91
CA ALA A 46 -14.37 -9.87 -1.08
C ALA A 46 -15.23 -9.10 -0.06
N LYS A 47 -16.50 -9.50 0.12
CA LYS A 47 -17.39 -8.90 1.15
C LYS A 47 -16.81 -9.04 2.55
N GLN A 48 -16.35 -10.24 2.91
CA GLN A 48 -15.72 -10.49 4.20
C GLN A 48 -14.45 -9.64 4.40
N TYR A 49 -13.63 -9.50 3.36
CA TYR A 49 -12.44 -8.65 3.41
C TYR A 49 -12.79 -7.16 3.57
N ALA A 50 -13.85 -6.70 2.92
CA ALA A 50 -14.35 -5.33 3.08
C ALA A 50 -14.84 -5.05 4.50
N GLU A 51 -15.60 -5.97 5.08
CA GLU A 51 -16.05 -5.89 6.47
C GLU A 51 -14.89 -5.88 7.48
N TRP A 52 -13.88 -6.73 7.26
CA TRP A 52 -12.68 -6.77 8.09
C TRP A 52 -11.85 -5.49 8.00
N THR A 53 -11.72 -4.92 6.80
CA THR A 53 -11.06 -3.63 6.58
C THR A 53 -11.80 -2.54 7.36
N GLY A 54 -13.12 -2.46 7.23
CA GLY A 54 -13.92 -1.49 7.97
C GLY A 54 -13.84 -1.67 9.49
N LYS A 55 -13.81 -2.91 9.98
CA LYS A 55 -13.64 -3.21 11.41
C LYS A 55 -12.26 -2.75 11.91
N ALA A 56 -11.20 -2.97 11.14
CA ALA A 56 -9.85 -2.52 11.51
C ALA A 56 -9.77 -0.99 11.56
N CYS A 57 -10.21 -0.31 10.50
CA CYS A 57 -10.21 1.16 10.44
C CYS A 57 -10.95 1.77 11.63
N ARG A 58 -12.17 1.29 11.94
CA ARG A 58 -12.94 1.77 13.09
C ARG A 58 -12.23 1.49 14.43
N ALA A 59 -11.63 0.31 14.58
CA ALA A 59 -10.87 -0.04 15.78
C ALA A 59 -9.61 0.80 15.97
N ASP A 60 -9.10 1.38 14.89
CA ASP A 60 -7.91 2.24 14.90
C ASP A 60 -8.26 3.74 14.89
N GLY A 61 -9.55 4.08 14.90
CA GLY A 61 -10.06 5.45 15.03
C GLY A 61 -10.29 6.17 13.70
N LEU A 62 -10.13 5.47 12.58
CA LEU A 62 -10.43 5.97 11.23
C LEU A 62 -11.92 5.87 10.94
N ARG A 63 -12.40 6.73 10.02
CA ARG A 63 -13.75 6.59 9.48
C ARG A 63 -13.72 5.65 8.29
N TYR A 64 -14.76 4.83 8.16
CA TYR A 64 -14.92 3.88 7.08
C TYR A 64 -16.36 3.85 6.59
N GLU A 65 -16.53 3.95 5.27
CA GLU A 65 -17.81 3.83 4.57
C GLU A 65 -17.66 2.72 3.51
N LEU A 66 -18.61 1.79 3.45
CA LEU A 66 -18.69 0.78 2.40
C LEU A 66 -19.86 1.14 1.49
N ARG A 67 -19.58 1.37 0.22
CA ARG A 67 -20.59 1.50 -0.84
C ARG A 67 -20.71 0.14 -1.53
N GLU A 68 -21.83 -0.55 -1.29
CA GLU A 68 -22.18 -1.76 -2.03
C GLU A 68 -22.92 -1.34 -3.31
N ILE A 69 -22.30 -1.61 -4.47
CA ILE A 69 -22.85 -1.29 -5.79
C ILE A 69 -23.53 -2.56 -6.33
N ALA A 70 -24.83 -2.45 -6.60
CA ALA A 70 -25.65 -3.59 -7.01
C ALA A 70 -25.33 -4.07 -8.44
N ASP A 71 -25.19 -3.13 -9.38
CA ASP A 71 -24.78 -3.43 -10.76
C ASP A 71 -23.31 -3.06 -10.94
N PRO A 72 -22.42 -4.01 -11.28
CA PRO A 72 -21.01 -3.74 -11.56
C PRO A 72 -20.78 -2.55 -12.49
N ILE A 73 -21.68 -2.31 -13.47
CA ILE A 73 -21.54 -1.21 -14.43
C ILE A 73 -21.53 0.18 -13.78
N ASP A 74 -22.16 0.35 -12.62
CA ASP A 74 -22.29 1.63 -11.93
C ASP A 74 -21.06 1.99 -11.08
N VAL A 75 -20.08 1.07 -10.96
CA VAL A 75 -18.91 1.29 -10.10
C VAL A 75 -18.05 2.47 -10.56
N GLU A 76 -18.02 2.75 -11.86
CA GLU A 76 -17.26 3.88 -12.41
C GLU A 76 -17.86 5.22 -11.96
N ALA A 77 -19.19 5.34 -11.99
CA ALA A 77 -19.88 6.53 -11.49
C ALA A 77 -19.67 6.72 -9.98
N ALA A 78 -19.75 5.63 -9.20
CA ALA A 78 -19.49 5.67 -7.77
C ALA A 78 -18.02 6.05 -7.45
N LEU A 79 -17.07 5.60 -8.27
CA LEU A 79 -15.67 5.99 -8.16
C LEU A 79 -15.46 7.47 -8.50
N GLU A 80 -16.11 7.98 -9.55
CA GLU A 80 -16.01 9.39 -9.91
C GLU A 80 -16.61 10.31 -8.84
N GLU A 81 -17.74 9.94 -8.25
CA GLU A 81 -18.30 10.63 -7.09
C GLU A 81 -17.31 10.64 -5.91
N ALA A 82 -16.76 9.48 -5.55
CA ALA A 82 -15.81 9.36 -4.45
C ALA A 82 -14.50 10.14 -4.68
N ASN A 83 -14.01 10.17 -5.92
CA ASN A 83 -12.81 10.93 -6.31
C ASN A 83 -13.00 12.45 -6.12
N ASN A 84 -14.22 12.95 -6.31
CA ASN A 84 -14.54 14.38 -6.29
C ASN A 84 -15.11 14.86 -4.94
N ASP A 85 -15.49 13.96 -4.04
CA ASP A 85 -16.01 14.32 -2.72
C ASP A 85 -14.89 14.83 -1.79
N PRO A 86 -14.91 16.11 -1.35
CA PRO A 86 -13.90 16.66 -0.45
C PRO A 86 -13.90 16.03 0.95
N LYS A 87 -14.90 15.22 1.30
CA LYS A 87 -14.94 14.46 2.56
C LYS A 87 -14.23 13.11 2.45
N VAL A 88 -13.94 12.64 1.24
CA VAL A 88 -13.26 11.36 0.98
C VAL A 88 -11.76 11.58 0.93
N HIS A 89 -11.04 10.87 1.80
CA HIS A 89 -9.59 11.01 1.97
C HIS A 89 -8.82 9.82 1.39
N GLY A 90 -9.51 8.70 1.19
CA GLY A 90 -8.99 7.50 0.57
C GLY A 90 -10.08 6.62 -0.01
N ILE A 91 -9.73 5.86 -1.05
CA ILE A 91 -10.60 4.97 -1.80
C ILE A 91 -9.91 3.61 -1.95
N ILE A 92 -10.63 2.54 -1.66
CA ILE A 92 -10.26 1.16 -1.98
C ILE A 92 -11.36 0.53 -2.85
N VAL A 93 -10.96 -0.19 -3.89
CA VAL A 93 -11.88 -0.94 -4.76
C VAL A 93 -11.63 -2.43 -4.54
N TYR A 94 -12.69 -3.19 -4.29
CA TYR A 94 -12.59 -4.62 -4.03
C TYR A 94 -12.70 -5.44 -5.32
N TYR A 95 -11.56 -5.82 -5.87
CA TYR A 95 -11.43 -6.65 -7.07
C TYR A 95 -11.59 -8.16 -6.78
N PRO A 96 -11.86 -9.00 -7.80
CA PRO A 96 -12.21 -8.63 -9.18
C PRO A 96 -13.66 -8.15 -9.30
N ILE A 97 -13.96 -7.24 -10.23
CA ILE A 97 -15.33 -6.78 -10.52
C ILE A 97 -15.79 -7.36 -11.86
N PHE A 98 -15.03 -7.10 -12.92
CA PHE A 98 -15.32 -7.57 -14.28
C PHE A 98 -14.47 -8.77 -14.70
N GLY A 99 -13.54 -9.21 -13.83
CA GLY A 99 -12.61 -10.30 -14.13
C GLY A 99 -11.47 -9.86 -15.05
N GLN A 100 -10.75 -10.84 -15.60
CA GLN A 100 -9.61 -10.59 -16.50
C GLN A 100 -10.03 -10.77 -17.97
N VAL A 101 -11.04 -10.01 -18.37
CA VAL A 101 -11.55 -9.97 -19.74
C VAL A 101 -11.11 -8.65 -20.38
N GLU A 102 -10.60 -8.72 -21.60
CA GLU A 102 -10.25 -7.53 -22.38
C GLU A 102 -11.47 -6.63 -22.53
N SER A 103 -11.26 -5.33 -22.40
CA SER A 103 -12.31 -4.31 -22.41
C SER A 103 -11.95 -3.20 -23.40
N PHE A 104 -12.92 -2.35 -23.74
CA PHE A 104 -12.66 -1.16 -24.55
C PHE A 104 -11.60 -0.23 -23.94
N SER A 105 -11.35 -0.33 -22.63
CA SER A 105 -10.36 0.47 -21.90
C SER A 105 -8.98 -0.20 -21.79
N GLY A 106 -8.77 -1.35 -22.45
CA GLY A 106 -7.49 -2.08 -22.47
C GLY A 106 -7.58 -3.49 -21.87
N ALA A 107 -6.50 -3.93 -21.23
CA ALA A 107 -6.31 -5.31 -20.78
C ALA A 107 -7.43 -5.85 -19.87
N SER A 108 -7.99 -5.02 -19.00
CA SER A 108 -9.23 -5.30 -18.28
C SER A 108 -9.91 -4.02 -17.80
N GLN A 109 -11.22 -4.06 -17.58
CA GLN A 109 -11.96 -2.93 -17.00
C GLN A 109 -11.55 -2.69 -15.53
N ASP A 110 -11.15 -3.73 -14.81
CA ASP A 110 -10.59 -3.64 -13.46
C ASP A 110 -9.26 -2.84 -13.45
N ASP A 111 -8.39 -3.04 -14.46
CA ASP A 111 -7.15 -2.27 -14.62
C ASP A 111 -7.42 -0.79 -14.88
N TYR A 112 -8.43 -0.50 -15.71
CA TYR A 112 -8.88 0.87 -15.98
C TYR A 112 -9.40 1.52 -14.70
N LEU A 113 -10.32 0.87 -13.96
CA LEU A 113 -10.85 1.39 -12.71
C LEU A 113 -9.74 1.70 -11.70
N ARG A 114 -8.75 0.81 -11.57
CA ARG A 114 -7.59 0.99 -10.69
C ARG A 114 -6.80 2.24 -11.05
N ASP A 115 -6.62 2.50 -12.35
CA ASP A 115 -5.87 3.65 -12.83
C ASP A 115 -6.69 4.96 -12.84
N SER A 116 -8.03 4.86 -12.78
CA SER A 116 -8.96 5.98 -12.61
C SER A 116 -9.12 6.46 -11.16
N ILE A 117 -8.59 5.72 -10.17
CA ILE A 117 -8.55 6.21 -8.78
C ILE A 117 -7.60 7.40 -8.71
N SER A 118 -8.09 8.54 -8.19
CA SER A 118 -7.28 9.73 -7.98
C SER A 118 -6.05 9.40 -7.14
N TYR A 119 -4.87 9.80 -7.59
CA TYR A 119 -3.63 9.63 -6.81
C TYR A 119 -3.69 10.29 -5.43
N LYS A 120 -4.60 11.25 -5.21
CA LYS A 120 -4.80 11.90 -3.91
C LYS A 120 -5.56 11.02 -2.91
N CYS A 121 -6.25 9.99 -3.39
CA CYS A 121 -7.12 9.13 -2.60
C CYS A 121 -6.80 7.63 -2.77
N ASP A 122 -5.90 7.23 -3.66
CA ASP A 122 -5.53 5.82 -3.85
C ASP A 122 -4.69 5.26 -2.67
N VAL A 123 -5.37 4.69 -1.67
CA VAL A 123 -4.73 4.15 -0.47
C VAL A 123 -3.96 2.86 -0.73
N GLU A 124 -4.28 2.16 -1.82
CA GLU A 124 -3.56 0.95 -2.20
C GLU A 124 -2.26 1.29 -2.92
N GLY A 125 -2.12 2.49 -3.50
CA GLY A 125 -0.91 2.94 -4.20
C GLY A 125 -0.73 2.24 -5.55
N LEU A 126 -1.84 1.87 -6.18
CA LEU A 126 -1.92 1.04 -7.37
C LEU A 126 -2.19 1.82 -8.67
N CYS A 127 -2.59 3.08 -8.59
CA CYS A 127 -2.79 3.90 -9.78
C CYS A 127 -1.47 4.06 -10.56
N HIS A 128 -1.59 4.33 -11.85
CA HIS A 128 -0.47 4.42 -12.77
C HIS A 128 0.66 5.34 -12.26
N SER A 129 0.32 6.47 -11.64
CA SER A 129 1.29 7.42 -11.10
C SER A 129 2.17 6.81 -10.00
N TYR A 130 1.58 6.13 -9.02
CA TYR A 130 2.34 5.53 -7.92
C TYR A 130 3.15 4.33 -8.36
N ARG A 131 2.60 3.46 -9.23
CA ARG A 131 3.36 2.35 -9.81
C ARG A 131 4.55 2.85 -10.63
N THR A 132 4.36 3.87 -11.46
CA THR A 132 5.44 4.47 -12.25
C THR A 132 6.53 5.07 -11.36
N ASN A 133 6.15 5.81 -10.32
CA ASN A 133 7.10 6.39 -9.37
C ASN A 133 7.89 5.32 -8.62
N LEU A 134 7.23 4.22 -8.23
CA LEU A 134 7.90 3.07 -7.63
C LEU A 134 8.98 2.50 -8.56
N TYR A 135 8.65 2.21 -9.82
CA TYR A 135 9.62 1.62 -10.76
C TYR A 135 10.78 2.56 -11.13
N LYS A 136 10.55 3.87 -11.07
CA LYS A 136 11.58 4.90 -11.29
C LYS A 136 12.32 5.32 -10.01
N ASN A 137 12.01 4.69 -8.87
CA ASN A 137 12.55 5.02 -7.55
C ASN A 137 12.30 6.47 -7.10
N VAL A 138 11.25 7.11 -7.62
CA VAL A 138 10.84 8.47 -7.27
C VAL A 138 10.15 8.46 -5.91
N ARG A 139 10.72 9.20 -4.95
CA ARG A 139 10.30 9.18 -3.54
C ARG A 139 9.28 10.25 -3.18
N PHE A 140 9.25 11.34 -3.92
CA PHE A 140 8.39 12.49 -3.65
C PHE A 140 7.67 12.94 -4.92
N LEU A 141 6.42 13.37 -4.75
CA LEU A 141 5.56 13.86 -5.82
C LEU A 141 5.86 15.30 -6.23
N ASP A 142 6.50 16.07 -5.33
CA ASP A 142 6.68 17.51 -5.44
C ASP A 142 8.16 17.90 -5.47
N TYR A 143 8.97 17.20 -6.26
CA TYR A 143 10.36 17.61 -6.48
C TYR A 143 10.43 19.04 -7.03
N PRO A 144 11.35 19.91 -6.55
CA PRO A 144 12.43 19.64 -5.58
C PRO A 144 12.04 19.87 -4.10
N ASN A 145 10.81 20.27 -3.80
CA ASN A 145 10.37 20.60 -2.44
C ASN A 145 10.42 19.38 -1.50
N ASN A 146 10.22 18.17 -2.03
CA ASN A 146 10.34 16.90 -1.32
C ASN A 146 9.53 16.85 -0.01
N THR A 147 8.31 17.39 -0.04
CA THR A 147 7.40 17.37 1.12
C THR A 147 6.35 16.27 1.02
N GLN A 148 6.08 15.77 -0.19
CA GLN A 148 4.97 14.85 -0.49
C GLN A 148 5.51 13.47 -0.84
N LYS A 149 5.74 12.63 0.17
CA LYS A 149 6.21 11.26 -0.10
C LYS A 149 5.15 10.48 -0.88
N CYS A 150 5.58 9.76 -1.91
CA CYS A 150 4.74 8.80 -2.61
C CYS A 150 4.23 7.72 -1.65
N VAL A 151 2.99 7.26 -1.83
CA VAL A 151 2.56 5.97 -1.27
C VAL A 151 3.10 4.83 -2.13
N LEU A 152 3.12 3.63 -1.57
CA LEU A 152 3.58 2.41 -2.23
C LEU A 152 2.47 1.35 -2.18
N PRO A 153 2.43 0.43 -3.17
CA PRO A 153 1.51 -0.71 -3.19
C PRO A 153 1.42 -1.41 -1.82
N CYS A 154 0.27 -1.31 -1.14
CA CYS A 154 0.17 -1.65 0.29
C CYS A 154 0.48 -3.13 0.58
N THR A 155 0.11 -4.04 -0.33
CA THR A 155 0.41 -5.48 -0.21
C THR A 155 1.89 -5.79 -0.46
N ALA A 156 2.53 -5.16 -1.46
CA ALA A 156 3.97 -5.33 -1.65
C ALA A 156 4.75 -4.73 -0.47
N LEU A 157 4.31 -3.57 0.03
CA LEU A 157 4.86 -2.93 1.21
C LEU A 157 4.69 -3.79 2.47
N SER A 158 3.55 -4.49 2.62
CA SER A 158 3.33 -5.36 3.78
C SER A 158 4.32 -6.52 3.80
N VAL A 159 4.61 -7.13 2.65
CA VAL A 159 5.65 -8.14 2.52
C VAL A 159 7.03 -7.58 2.89
N VAL A 160 7.38 -6.38 2.40
CA VAL A 160 8.64 -5.73 2.78
C VAL A 160 8.71 -5.52 4.30
N LYS A 161 7.65 -5.04 4.95
CA LYS A 161 7.63 -4.85 6.41
C LYS A 161 7.66 -6.16 7.21
N ILE A 162 7.10 -7.22 6.65
CA ILE A 162 7.22 -8.57 7.20
C ILE A 162 8.68 -9.03 7.12
N LEU A 163 9.31 -8.92 5.95
CA LEU A 163 10.71 -9.30 5.76
C LEU A 163 11.67 -8.46 6.62
N GLU A 164 11.43 -7.16 6.78
CA GLU A 164 12.18 -6.31 7.71
C GLU A 164 12.11 -6.79 9.18
N SER A 165 11.06 -7.54 9.53
CA SER A 165 10.83 -8.11 10.87
C SER A 165 11.31 -9.56 10.99
N CYS A 166 11.54 -10.24 9.87
CA CYS A 166 12.04 -11.62 9.84
C CYS A 166 13.57 -11.66 10.05
N PRO A 167 14.09 -12.59 10.86
CA PRO A 167 15.53 -12.73 11.07
C PRO A 167 16.28 -13.01 9.76
N GLY A 168 17.40 -12.32 9.56
CA GLY A 168 18.30 -12.58 8.43
C GLY A 168 17.80 -12.17 7.06
N CYS A 169 16.62 -11.55 6.93
CA CYS A 169 16.12 -11.05 5.64
C CYS A 169 16.72 -9.68 5.28
N TYR A 170 16.79 -8.76 6.23
CA TYR A 170 17.31 -7.39 6.06
C TYR A 170 18.52 -7.14 6.97
N ASP A 171 19.58 -6.57 6.42
CA ASP A 171 20.74 -6.06 7.16
C ASP A 171 20.68 -4.54 7.24
N LYS A 172 20.23 -4.04 8.39
CA LYS A 172 20.11 -2.60 8.67
C LYS A 172 21.45 -1.91 8.92
N SER A 173 22.57 -2.64 8.98
CA SER A 173 23.90 -2.04 9.03
C SER A 173 24.39 -1.57 7.65
N GLN A 174 23.81 -2.09 6.57
CA GLN A 174 24.09 -1.62 5.21
C GLN A 174 23.45 -0.25 4.94
N PRO A 175 23.93 0.49 3.93
CA PRO A 175 23.25 1.70 3.45
C PRO A 175 21.83 1.42 2.95
N VAL A 176 20.98 2.46 2.99
CA VAL A 176 19.64 2.44 2.40
C VAL A 176 19.73 2.07 0.91
N GLY A 177 18.86 1.16 0.46
CA GLY A 177 18.91 0.59 -0.89
C GLY A 177 19.89 -0.58 -1.05
N LYS A 178 20.55 -1.00 0.04
CA LYS A 178 21.48 -2.15 0.07
C LYS A 178 21.20 -3.14 1.21
N HIS A 179 20.14 -2.95 1.98
CA HIS A 179 19.80 -3.82 3.12
C HIS A 179 19.58 -5.30 2.74
N MET A 180 19.25 -5.59 1.49
CA MET A 180 19.06 -6.96 0.99
C MET A 180 20.19 -7.42 0.06
N SER A 181 21.34 -6.76 0.08
CA SER A 181 22.48 -7.17 -0.75
C SER A 181 22.88 -8.61 -0.46
N GLY A 182 23.10 -9.39 -1.51
CA GLY A 182 23.45 -10.81 -1.41
C GLY A 182 22.27 -11.74 -1.11
N LYS A 183 21.04 -11.23 -1.02
CA LYS A 183 19.83 -12.05 -0.89
C LYS A 183 19.30 -12.44 -2.27
N ILE A 184 19.00 -13.73 -2.43
CA ILE A 184 18.25 -14.26 -3.57
C ILE A 184 16.80 -14.47 -3.14
N VAL A 185 15.88 -13.85 -3.88
CA VAL A 185 14.44 -13.92 -3.62
C VAL A 185 13.72 -14.50 -4.83
N THR A 186 12.85 -15.49 -4.63
CA THR A 186 11.92 -15.95 -5.67
C THR A 186 10.51 -15.50 -5.33
N VAL A 187 9.89 -14.72 -6.22
CA VAL A 187 8.49 -14.28 -6.13
C VAL A 187 7.67 -15.05 -7.16
N ILE A 188 6.83 -15.97 -6.67
CA ILE A 188 5.92 -16.80 -7.47
C ILE A 188 4.57 -16.08 -7.59
N ASN A 189 4.58 -15.02 -8.38
CA ASN A 189 3.48 -14.16 -8.81
C ASN A 189 4.12 -12.96 -9.55
N ARG A 190 3.61 -12.55 -10.71
CA ARG A 190 4.02 -11.30 -11.39
C ARG A 190 2.84 -10.38 -11.73
N SER A 191 1.76 -10.45 -10.96
CA SER A 191 0.63 -9.53 -11.07
C SER A 191 1.06 -8.07 -10.87
N GLU A 192 0.30 -7.17 -11.48
CA GLU A 192 0.44 -5.72 -11.32
C GLU A 192 0.16 -5.21 -9.90
N ILE A 193 -0.60 -5.99 -9.13
CA ILE A 193 -1.06 -5.61 -7.80
C ILE A 193 0.00 -5.94 -6.73
N VAL A 194 0.64 -7.11 -6.84
CA VAL A 194 1.55 -7.61 -5.79
C VAL A 194 2.92 -7.98 -6.34
N GLY A 195 2.95 -8.92 -7.29
CA GLY A 195 4.18 -9.60 -7.69
C GLY A 195 5.24 -8.68 -8.30
N ARG A 196 4.86 -7.93 -9.34
CA ARG A 196 5.79 -7.04 -10.05
C ARG A 196 6.23 -5.85 -9.18
N PRO A 197 5.34 -5.15 -8.43
CA PRO A 197 5.76 -4.14 -7.47
C PRO A 197 6.71 -4.66 -6.40
N LEU A 198 6.41 -5.84 -5.82
CA LEU A 198 7.26 -6.46 -4.81
C LEU A 198 8.65 -6.78 -5.34
N ALA A 199 8.72 -7.38 -6.53
CA ALA A 199 10.01 -7.70 -7.15
C ALA A 199 10.88 -6.45 -7.35
N ALA A 200 10.27 -5.35 -7.83
CA ALA A 200 10.96 -4.08 -7.97
C ALA A 200 11.42 -3.50 -6.62
N MET A 201 10.56 -3.52 -5.60
CA MET A 201 10.88 -3.00 -4.26
C MET A 201 12.08 -3.72 -3.63
N LEU A 202 12.08 -5.06 -3.66
CA LEU A 202 13.17 -5.85 -3.09
C LEU A 202 14.47 -5.71 -3.89
N ALA A 203 14.39 -5.65 -5.23
CA ALA A 203 15.57 -5.42 -6.08
C ALA A 203 16.18 -4.04 -5.86
N ASN A 204 15.35 -3.03 -5.59
CA ASN A 204 15.79 -1.68 -5.23
C ASN A 204 16.46 -1.61 -3.86
N ASP A 205 16.20 -2.57 -2.97
CA ASP A 205 16.88 -2.73 -1.69
C ASP A 205 18.16 -3.62 -1.80
N GLY A 206 18.52 -4.04 -3.01
CA GLY A 206 19.77 -4.72 -3.32
C GLY A 206 19.67 -6.24 -3.51
N ALA A 207 18.47 -6.82 -3.42
CA ALA A 207 18.28 -8.25 -3.66
C ALA A 207 18.35 -8.62 -5.15
N ASP A 208 18.67 -9.88 -5.40
CA ASP A 208 18.46 -10.53 -6.70
C ASP A 208 17.08 -11.20 -6.68
N VAL A 209 16.13 -10.66 -7.46
CA VAL A 209 14.74 -11.10 -7.38
C VAL A 209 14.31 -11.80 -8.65
N TYR A 210 14.08 -13.10 -8.56
CA TYR A 210 13.46 -13.88 -9.61
C TYR A 210 11.93 -13.74 -9.53
N SER A 211 11.36 -13.05 -10.50
CA SER A 211 9.92 -12.87 -10.65
C SER A 211 9.38 -13.91 -11.63
N VAL A 212 8.62 -14.85 -11.08
CA VAL A 212 8.05 -16.00 -11.76
C VAL A 212 6.60 -15.72 -12.14
N ASP A 213 6.26 -16.10 -13.36
CA ASP A 213 4.93 -16.07 -13.93
C ASP A 213 4.67 -17.37 -14.70
N ILE A 214 3.43 -17.59 -15.16
CA ILE A 214 2.98 -18.86 -15.76
C ILE A 214 3.85 -19.25 -16.97
N HIS A 215 4.31 -18.27 -17.75
CA HIS A 215 5.00 -18.51 -19.02
C HIS A 215 6.46 -18.07 -19.05
N SER A 216 6.96 -17.41 -18.01
CA SER A 216 8.31 -16.85 -18.05
C SER A 216 8.84 -16.42 -16.69
N ILE A 217 10.16 -16.39 -16.59
CA ILE A 217 10.90 -15.97 -15.41
C ILE A 217 11.78 -14.78 -15.79
N TYR A 218 11.79 -13.77 -14.92
CA TYR A 218 12.67 -12.61 -15.07
C TYR A 218 13.45 -12.36 -13.79
N LEU A 219 14.70 -11.92 -13.94
CA LEU A 219 15.55 -11.45 -12.86
C LEU A 219 15.48 -9.92 -12.79
N PHE A 220 15.05 -9.39 -11.65
CA PHE A 220 15.14 -7.99 -11.27
C PHE A 220 16.41 -7.80 -10.44
N ARG A 221 17.35 -6.98 -10.93
CA ARG A 221 18.63 -6.70 -10.26
C ARG A 221 19.06 -5.26 -10.54
N GLY A 222 19.24 -4.46 -9.49
CA GLY A 222 19.80 -3.10 -9.62
C GLY A 222 19.04 -2.21 -10.61
N GLY A 223 17.70 -2.27 -10.60
CA GLY A 223 16.84 -1.53 -11.54
C GLY A 223 16.79 -2.06 -12.97
N ARG A 224 17.44 -3.21 -13.25
CA ARG A 224 17.41 -3.88 -14.56
C ARG A 224 16.50 -5.10 -14.52
N LEU A 225 15.91 -5.39 -15.68
CA LEU A 225 15.05 -6.54 -15.90
C LEU A 225 15.68 -7.43 -16.97
N GLN A 226 15.92 -8.71 -16.65
CA GLN A 226 16.52 -9.68 -17.57
C GLN A 226 15.65 -10.94 -17.64
N LYS A 227 15.31 -11.40 -18.85
CA LYS A 227 14.61 -12.68 -19.04
C LYS A 227 15.56 -13.84 -18.72
N VAL A 228 15.05 -14.85 -18.01
CA VAL A 228 15.79 -16.05 -17.63
C VAL A 228 15.20 -17.24 -18.38
N GLU A 229 16.01 -17.94 -19.19
CA GLU A 229 15.54 -19.02 -20.07
C GLU A 229 15.92 -20.43 -19.60
N ASN A 230 16.98 -20.56 -18.79
CA ASN A 230 17.55 -21.86 -18.39
C ASN A 230 17.36 -22.17 -16.89
N GLU A 231 16.28 -21.70 -16.29
CA GLU A 231 15.95 -21.97 -14.89
C GLU A 231 14.49 -22.42 -14.76
N THR A 232 14.23 -23.29 -13.79
CA THR A 232 12.87 -23.71 -13.44
C THR A 232 12.45 -23.05 -12.12
N VAL A 233 11.16 -23.08 -11.81
CA VAL A 233 10.68 -22.59 -10.51
C VAL A 233 11.36 -23.37 -9.36
N GLU A 234 11.51 -24.68 -9.52
CA GLU A 234 12.22 -25.52 -8.56
C GLU A 234 13.67 -25.08 -8.36
N SER A 235 14.44 -24.93 -9.44
CA SER A 235 15.87 -24.59 -9.33
C SER A 235 16.08 -23.24 -8.62
N LEU A 236 15.18 -22.28 -8.84
CA LEU A 236 15.21 -20.96 -8.20
C LEU A 236 14.79 -21.02 -6.74
N VAL A 237 13.73 -21.75 -6.42
CA VAL A 237 13.30 -21.97 -5.03
C VAL A 237 14.44 -22.61 -4.22
N ARG A 238 15.15 -23.60 -4.77
CA ARG A 238 16.31 -24.24 -4.14
C ARG A 238 17.50 -23.29 -3.93
N LYS A 239 17.65 -22.24 -4.75
CA LYS A 239 18.72 -21.23 -4.62
C LYS A 239 18.34 -20.05 -3.70
N SER A 240 17.07 -19.93 -3.33
CA SER A 240 16.54 -18.71 -2.70
C SER A 240 16.68 -18.70 -1.19
N ASN A 241 17.11 -17.56 -0.65
CA ASN A 241 17.03 -17.29 0.78
C ASN A 241 15.60 -16.95 1.21
N ILE A 242 14.81 -16.37 0.29
CA ILE A 242 13.45 -15.92 0.55
C ILE A 242 12.55 -16.38 -0.61
N VAL A 243 11.41 -16.97 -0.28
CA VAL A 243 10.39 -17.37 -1.26
C VAL A 243 9.07 -16.70 -0.90
N VAL A 244 8.51 -15.94 -1.85
CA VAL A 244 7.19 -15.33 -1.72
C VAL A 244 6.25 -15.99 -2.71
N THR A 245 5.19 -16.63 -2.23
CA THR A 245 4.18 -17.28 -3.09
C THR A 245 2.85 -16.55 -3.01
N GLY A 246 2.27 -16.25 -4.17
CA GLY A 246 1.04 -15.48 -4.29
C GLY A 246 0.08 -16.00 -5.35
N VAL A 247 0.11 -17.31 -5.63
CA VAL A 247 -0.69 -17.90 -6.71
C VAL A 247 -2.18 -17.92 -6.34
N PRO A 248 -3.08 -17.28 -7.09
CA PRO A 248 -4.49 -17.11 -6.71
C PRO A 248 -5.37 -18.33 -7.06
N THR A 249 -4.89 -19.56 -6.86
CA THR A 249 -5.71 -20.77 -7.05
C THR A 249 -5.54 -21.77 -5.90
N LYS A 250 -6.66 -22.41 -5.54
CA LYS A 250 -6.70 -23.47 -4.52
C LYS A 250 -5.93 -24.73 -4.92
N SER A 251 -5.73 -24.98 -6.22
CA SER A 251 -5.05 -26.17 -6.72
C SER A 251 -3.53 -26.10 -6.62
N TYR A 252 -2.97 -24.90 -6.51
CA TYR A 252 -1.52 -24.71 -6.44
C TYR A 252 -0.97 -25.01 -5.04
N ARG A 253 0.12 -25.76 -4.98
CA ARG A 253 0.92 -25.96 -3.76
C ARG A 253 2.39 -25.73 -4.09
N LEU A 254 3.07 -24.97 -3.24
CA LEU A 254 4.53 -24.85 -3.27
C LEU A 254 5.12 -26.14 -2.68
N PRO A 255 5.87 -26.94 -3.45
CA PRO A 255 6.47 -28.16 -2.95
C PRO A 255 7.53 -27.87 -1.88
N THR A 256 7.36 -28.45 -0.70
CA THR A 256 8.22 -28.16 0.46
C THR A 256 9.60 -28.78 0.33
N ASP A 257 9.76 -29.83 -0.48
CA ASP A 257 11.04 -30.48 -0.79
C ASP A 257 11.99 -29.59 -1.62
N TRP A 258 11.48 -28.51 -2.22
CA TRP A 258 12.29 -27.51 -2.90
C TRP A 258 12.95 -26.52 -1.91
N ILE A 259 12.38 -26.36 -0.72
CA ILE A 259 12.79 -25.36 0.26
C ILE A 259 14.05 -25.82 1.00
N GLN A 260 15.04 -24.94 1.06
CA GLN A 260 16.29 -25.22 1.77
C GLN A 260 16.20 -24.83 3.26
N PRO A 261 17.09 -25.35 4.11
CA PRO A 261 17.24 -24.88 5.47
C PRO A 261 17.48 -23.37 5.54
N ASN A 262 16.97 -22.74 6.60
CA ASN A 262 17.07 -21.29 6.84
C ASN A 262 16.37 -20.39 5.80
N THR A 263 15.54 -20.93 4.92
CA THR A 263 14.72 -20.13 3.98
C THR A 263 13.56 -19.45 4.70
N THR A 264 13.29 -18.19 4.35
CA THR A 264 12.05 -17.50 4.75
C THR A 264 10.99 -17.66 3.69
N VAL A 265 9.81 -18.17 4.06
CA VAL A 265 8.67 -18.38 3.15
C VAL A 265 7.51 -17.47 3.56
N VAL A 266 7.01 -16.67 2.62
CA VAL A 266 5.86 -15.78 2.82
C VAL A 266 4.76 -16.17 1.84
N ASN A 267 3.59 -16.49 2.37
CA ASN A 267 2.38 -16.71 1.56
C ASN A 267 1.53 -15.43 1.54
N VAL A 268 1.39 -14.84 0.35
CA VAL A 268 0.54 -13.66 0.12
C VAL A 268 -0.80 -14.02 -0.51
N ALA A 269 -1.00 -15.27 -0.93
CA ALA A 269 -2.29 -15.71 -1.46
C ALA A 269 -3.32 -15.86 -0.35
N SER A 270 -4.59 -15.62 -0.68
CA SER A 270 -5.72 -15.90 0.22
C SER A 270 -5.93 -17.41 0.46
N PHE A 271 -5.27 -18.26 -0.32
CA PHE A 271 -5.32 -19.71 -0.22
C PHE A 271 -4.12 -20.27 0.53
N LYS A 272 -4.32 -21.42 1.18
CA LYS A 272 -3.27 -22.19 1.85
C LYS A 272 -2.40 -22.92 0.82
N ASN A 273 -1.50 -22.19 0.18
CA ASN A 273 -0.67 -22.71 -0.90
C ASN A 273 0.59 -23.44 -0.42
N VAL A 274 0.76 -23.58 0.88
CA VAL A 274 1.95 -24.16 1.50
C VAL A 274 1.50 -25.17 2.54
N ASP A 275 2.09 -26.36 2.53
CA ASP A 275 1.94 -27.32 3.61
C ASP A 275 2.74 -26.83 4.83
N GLU A 276 2.04 -26.24 5.79
CA GLU A 276 2.65 -25.67 6.99
C GLU A 276 3.37 -26.72 7.84
N GLU A 277 2.78 -27.91 7.99
CA GLU A 277 3.34 -28.97 8.84
C GLU A 277 4.63 -29.53 8.25
N ALA A 278 4.66 -29.77 6.93
CA ALA A 278 5.85 -30.21 6.23
C ALA A 278 6.94 -29.11 6.23
N LEU A 279 6.55 -27.86 6.01
CA LEU A 279 7.48 -26.73 5.97
C LEU A 279 8.18 -26.50 7.32
N LEU A 280 7.45 -26.57 8.43
CA LEU A 280 7.99 -26.31 9.77
C LEU A 280 8.94 -27.43 10.28
N LYS A 281 8.97 -28.59 9.61
CA LYS A 281 9.96 -29.64 9.90
C LYS A 281 11.35 -29.30 9.36
N ILE A 282 11.45 -28.40 8.38
CA ILE A 282 12.73 -27.98 7.79
C ILE A 282 13.49 -27.09 8.79
N GLU A 283 14.79 -27.34 8.93
CA GLU A 283 15.64 -26.62 9.87
C GLU A 283 15.73 -25.12 9.55
N GLY A 284 15.55 -24.28 10.57
CA GLY A 284 15.75 -22.83 10.46
C GLY A 284 14.75 -22.07 9.60
N VAL A 285 13.76 -22.74 9.00
CA VAL A 285 12.77 -22.08 8.14
C VAL A 285 11.93 -21.10 8.94
N THR A 286 11.70 -19.92 8.37
CA THR A 286 10.76 -18.93 8.90
C THR A 286 9.54 -18.88 8.00
N TYR A 287 8.35 -19.14 8.53
CA TYR A 287 7.12 -19.17 7.75
C TYR A 287 6.13 -18.08 8.17
N VAL A 288 5.66 -17.30 7.20
CA VAL A 288 4.59 -16.31 7.36
C VAL A 288 3.37 -16.78 6.54
N PRO A 289 2.30 -17.26 7.19
CA PRO A 289 1.19 -17.91 6.49
C PRO A 289 0.26 -16.96 5.74
N MET A 290 0.15 -15.71 6.23
CA MET A 290 -0.75 -14.70 5.71
C MET A 290 -0.22 -13.30 6.02
N VAL A 291 -0.41 -12.37 5.09
CA VAL A 291 0.04 -10.98 5.22
C VAL A 291 -1.08 -9.98 5.52
N GLY A 292 -2.35 -10.40 5.44
CA GLY A 292 -3.53 -9.53 5.41
C GLY A 292 -3.59 -8.47 6.53
N LYS A 293 -3.25 -8.83 7.78
CA LYS A 293 -3.24 -7.86 8.90
C LYS A 293 -2.22 -6.74 8.71
N VAL A 294 -1.05 -7.06 8.15
CA VAL A 294 -0.01 -6.07 7.84
C VAL A 294 -0.43 -5.27 6.61
N THR A 295 -1.09 -5.89 5.62
CA THR A 295 -1.65 -5.19 4.46
C THR A 295 -2.65 -4.10 4.87
N VAL A 296 -3.60 -4.42 5.76
CA VAL A 296 -4.56 -3.42 6.26
C VAL A 296 -3.85 -2.30 7.02
N ALA A 297 -2.87 -2.61 7.86
CA ALA A 297 -2.09 -1.56 8.54
C ALA A 297 -1.28 -0.68 7.56
N MET A 298 -0.78 -1.24 6.45
CA MET A 298 -0.10 -0.47 5.41
C MET A 298 -1.07 0.40 4.60
N LEU A 299 -2.29 -0.09 4.37
CA LEU A 299 -3.36 0.68 3.75
C LEU A 299 -3.75 1.87 4.62
N GLU A 300 -3.95 1.68 5.92
CA GLU A 300 -4.24 2.76 6.87
C GLU A 300 -3.09 3.77 6.96
N ARG A 301 -1.83 3.28 6.96
CA ARG A 301 -0.64 4.14 6.87
C ARG A 301 -0.63 4.97 5.58
N ASN A 302 -1.01 4.38 4.46
CA ASN A 302 -1.11 5.09 3.19
C ASN A 302 -2.24 6.14 3.24
N LEU A 303 -3.39 5.82 3.83
CA LEU A 303 -4.46 6.79 4.07
C LEU A 303 -3.97 8.00 4.88
N MET A 304 -3.27 7.78 5.99
CA MET A 304 -2.69 8.88 6.77
C MET A 304 -1.70 9.70 5.94
N ARG A 305 -0.84 9.03 5.14
CA ARG A 305 0.08 9.72 4.22
C ARG A 305 -0.67 10.60 3.22
N LEU A 306 -1.71 10.08 2.58
CA LEU A 306 -2.52 10.82 1.63
C LEU A 306 -3.27 11.96 2.29
N TYR A 307 -3.76 11.78 3.51
CA TYR A 307 -4.38 12.84 4.29
C TYR A 307 -3.42 14.01 4.52
N PHE A 308 -2.24 13.76 5.09
CA PHE A 308 -1.24 14.81 5.32
C PHE A 308 -0.67 15.39 4.04
N ASN A 309 -0.58 14.58 2.99
CA ASN A 309 -0.27 15.07 1.67
C ASN A 309 -1.40 15.97 1.20
N PHE A 310 -2.61 15.53 0.89
CA PHE A 310 -3.53 16.33 0.07
C PHE A 310 -4.64 17.04 0.81
N HIS A 311 -5.00 16.57 2.01
CA HIS A 311 -6.30 16.87 2.60
C HIS A 311 -6.22 17.64 3.93
N HIS A 312 -5.04 17.69 4.56
CA HIS A 312 -4.87 18.42 5.81
C HIS A 312 -5.15 19.93 5.64
N PRO A 313 -5.99 20.55 6.48
CA PRO A 313 -6.41 21.96 6.33
C PRO A 313 -5.25 22.96 6.23
N ASP A 314 -4.20 22.80 7.06
CA ASP A 314 -3.01 23.66 7.01
C ASP A 314 -2.33 23.70 5.65
N ARG A 315 -2.43 22.62 4.88
CA ARG A 315 -1.88 22.61 3.54
C ARG A 315 -2.76 23.36 2.56
N ARG A 316 -4.08 23.25 2.69
CA ARG A 316 -5.01 24.07 1.90
C ARG A 316 -4.71 25.56 2.13
N LEU A 317 -4.41 25.96 3.36
CA LEU A 317 -3.99 27.32 3.68
C LEU A 317 -2.64 27.71 3.04
N LYS A 318 -1.64 26.81 3.09
CA LYS A 318 -0.35 27.04 2.41
C LYS A 318 -0.49 27.12 0.88
N GLN A 319 -1.34 26.28 0.29
CA GLN A 319 -1.59 26.26 -1.14
C GLN A 319 -2.34 27.51 -1.59
N ILE A 320 -3.42 27.90 -0.89
CA ILE A 320 -4.12 29.17 -1.11
C ILE A 320 -3.14 30.36 -0.99
N GLY A 321 -2.26 30.35 0.03
CA GLY A 321 -1.25 31.39 0.18
C GLY A 321 -0.23 31.44 -0.96
N ALA A 322 0.13 30.29 -1.55
CA ALA A 322 1.01 30.21 -2.72
C ALA A 322 0.29 30.63 -4.01
N ASP A 323 -0.96 30.21 -4.19
CA ASP A 323 -1.80 30.53 -5.35
C ASP A 323 -2.10 32.04 -5.40
N ILE A 324 -2.38 32.67 -4.24
CA ILE A 324 -2.51 34.13 -4.11
C ILE A 324 -1.20 34.84 -4.47
N LYS A 325 -0.05 34.35 -3.99
CA LYS A 325 1.28 34.93 -4.33
C LYS A 325 1.64 34.79 -5.80
N ASN A 326 1.16 33.73 -6.46
CA ASN A 326 1.44 33.43 -7.87
C ASN A 326 0.37 33.98 -8.83
N GLY A 327 -0.63 34.73 -8.34
CA GLY A 327 -1.68 35.32 -9.17
C GLY A 327 -2.67 34.31 -9.76
N VAL A 328 -2.69 33.07 -9.28
CA VAL A 328 -3.62 32.03 -9.73
C VAL A 328 -4.88 32.12 -8.87
N VAL A 329 -5.81 32.98 -9.28
CA VAL A 329 -7.12 33.08 -8.63
C VAL A 329 -8.00 31.95 -9.18
N ALA A 330 -8.08 30.83 -8.45
CA ALA A 330 -9.14 29.85 -8.67
C ALA A 330 -10.43 30.32 -7.98
N VAL A 331 -11.51 30.32 -8.76
CA VAL A 331 -12.85 30.83 -8.44
C VAL A 331 -13.43 30.16 -7.18
N ASN A 332 -14.07 30.98 -6.33
CA ASN A 332 -14.73 30.65 -5.06
C ASN A 332 -15.48 29.31 -5.00
N PRO A 333 -15.45 28.60 -3.85
CA PRO A 333 -16.61 27.87 -3.35
C PRO A 333 -17.43 28.74 -2.41
N TRP A 334 -18.74 28.73 -2.66
CA TRP A 334 -19.82 29.26 -1.84
C TRP A 334 -19.71 28.72 -0.39
N TYR A 335 -19.33 29.57 0.57
CA TYR A 335 -19.73 29.65 1.99
C TYR A 335 -18.69 30.47 2.77
N GLY A 336 -19.12 31.56 3.41
CA GLY A 336 -18.41 32.19 4.54
C GLY A 336 -17.32 33.19 4.17
N ASN A 337 -17.53 34.46 4.54
CA ASN A 337 -16.66 35.60 4.33
C ASN A 337 -15.19 35.36 4.81
N PRO A 338 -14.17 35.44 3.92
CA PRO A 338 -12.76 35.23 4.28
C PRO A 338 -12.21 36.25 5.31
N MET A 339 -12.93 37.34 5.55
CA MET A 339 -12.55 38.38 6.50
C MET A 339 -12.64 37.93 7.97
N GLN A 340 -13.39 36.86 8.29
CA GLN A 340 -13.54 36.39 9.69
C GLN A 340 -12.36 35.56 10.21
N LEU A 341 -11.66 34.83 9.34
CA LEU A 341 -10.47 34.05 9.72
C LEU A 341 -9.22 34.93 9.92
N TYR A 342 -9.10 36.02 9.15
CA TYR A 342 -8.01 36.98 9.31
C TYR A 342 -8.09 37.75 10.65
N THR A 343 -9.29 38.13 11.10
CA THR A 343 -9.47 38.85 12.37
C THR A 343 -9.12 38.00 13.59
N ALA A 344 -9.39 36.69 13.57
CA ALA A 344 -9.07 35.80 14.70
C ALA A 344 -7.55 35.57 14.84
N PHE A 345 -6.82 35.45 13.74
CA PHE A 345 -5.39 35.18 13.77
C PHE A 345 -4.56 36.43 14.13
N VAL A 346 -4.96 37.60 13.62
CA VAL A 346 -4.28 38.88 13.96
C VAL A 346 -4.55 39.27 15.41
N ALA A 347 -5.77 39.05 15.94
CA ALA A 347 -6.07 39.32 17.34
C ALA A 347 -5.25 38.43 18.30
N THR A 348 -5.07 37.15 17.96
CA THR A 348 -4.31 36.20 18.80
C THR A 348 -2.80 36.48 18.76
N ALA A 349 -2.25 36.88 17.61
CA ALA A 349 -0.84 37.25 17.48
C ALA A 349 -0.50 38.57 18.20
N ILE A 350 -1.39 39.56 18.16
CA ILE A 350 -1.19 40.85 18.85
C ILE A 350 -1.35 40.67 20.38
N LEU A 351 -2.29 39.85 20.86
CA LEU A 351 -2.42 39.55 22.29
C LEU A 351 -1.18 38.79 22.82
N GLY A 352 -0.65 37.84 22.05
CA GLY A 352 0.56 37.09 22.43
C GLY A 352 1.81 37.98 22.53
N MET A 353 1.95 38.98 21.66
CA MET A 353 3.05 39.94 21.70
C MET A 353 2.93 40.97 22.84
N LEU A 354 1.71 41.30 23.28
CA LEU A 354 1.47 42.22 24.40
C LEU A 354 1.64 41.56 25.77
N VAL A 355 1.37 40.26 25.89
CA VAL A 355 1.54 39.50 27.15
C VAL A 355 3.00 39.10 27.41
N ALA A 356 3.84 39.01 26.36
CA ALA A 356 5.26 38.70 26.50
C ALA A 356 6.16 39.91 26.89
N LYS A 357 5.57 41.08 27.18
CA LYS A 357 6.29 42.32 27.52
C LYS A 357 5.87 42.99 28.83
N LYS A 358 5.30 42.23 29.78
CA LYS A 358 5.12 42.68 31.17
C LYS A 358 5.78 41.74 32.16
#